data_AF-R8GY72-F1
#
_entry.id   AF-R8GY72-F1
#
_cell.length_a   1.000
_cell.length_b   1.000
_cell.length_c   1.000
_cell.angle_alpha   90.00
_cell.angle_beta   90.00
_cell.angle_gamma   90.00
#
_symmetry.space_group_name_H-M   'P 1'
#
loop_
_entity.id
_entity.type
_entity.pdbx_description
1 polymer ?
#
loop_
_entity_poly.entity_id
_entity_poly.type
_entity_poly.pdbx_seq_one_letter_code
_entity_poly.pdbx_strand_id
1 'polypeptide(L)' 'MANTLYKITNNEVIVTQHKSKSEFFGMLRDLVSDKYHAVNEWFGIDGATSDRVWFYGTISLAIFLLTFTYLVSGLAFGF' A
#
# COMPACT_ATOMS: atom_id res chain seq x y z
N MET A 1 -56.83 21.19 19.07
CA MET A 1 -55.65 21.70 18.33
C MET A 1 -54.45 21.58 19.25
N ALA A 2 -53.60 20.58 19.05
CA ALA A 2 -52.40 20.34 19.85
C ALA A 2 -51.29 19.85 18.91
N ASN A 3 -50.16 20.54 18.99
CA ASN A 3 -48.97 20.44 18.16
C ASN A 3 -48.18 19.16 18.50
N THR A 4 -47.92 18.29 17.52
CA THR A 4 -46.94 17.19 17.64
C THR A 4 -45.75 17.49 16.73
N LEU A 5 -44.93 18.41 17.22
CA LEU A 5 -43.54 18.61 16.83
C LEU A 5 -42.86 17.23 16.90
N TYR A 6 -42.53 16.66 15.74
CA TYR A 6 -41.87 15.37 15.59
C TYR A 6 -40.53 15.40 16.32
N LYS A 7 -40.56 15.00 17.60
CA LYS A 7 -39.40 14.70 18.42
C LYS A 7 -38.79 13.41 17.86
N ILE A 8 -37.90 13.55 16.90
CA ILE A 8 -36.97 12.48 16.51
C ILE A 8 -35.99 12.33 17.68
N THR A 9 -36.43 11.63 18.72
CA THR A 9 -35.55 10.96 19.66
C THR A 9 -34.97 9.78 18.90
N ASN A 10 -33.81 9.98 18.29
CA ASN A 10 -32.91 8.86 18.08
C ASN A 10 -31.59 9.25 18.74
N ASN A 11 -31.46 8.74 19.96
CA ASN A 11 -30.39 9.00 20.92
C ASN A 11 -29.16 8.15 20.56
N GLU A 12 -28.87 8.02 19.28
CA GLU A 12 -27.68 7.34 18.80
C GLU A 12 -26.69 8.43 18.42
N VAL A 13 -25.77 8.68 19.34
CA VAL A 13 -24.52 9.38 19.03
C VAL A 13 -24.01 8.73 17.76
N ILE A 14 -23.97 9.48 16.65
CA ILE A 14 -23.24 9.05 15.45
C ILE A 14 -21.78 9.02 15.90
N VAL A 15 -21.38 7.90 16.48
CA VAL A 15 -20.00 7.62 16.83
C VAL A 15 -19.31 7.61 15.49
N THR A 16 -18.56 8.67 15.21
CA THR A 16 -17.62 8.70 14.10
C THR A 16 -16.78 7.44 14.26
N GLN A 17 -16.93 6.48 13.34
CA GLN A 17 -16.07 5.30 13.32
C GLN A 17 -14.65 5.83 13.19
N HIS A 18 -13.95 5.92 14.32
CA HIS A 18 -12.55 6.23 14.36
C HIS A 18 -11.85 4.98 13.82
N LYS A 19 -11.82 4.86 12.49
CA LYS A 19 -11.15 3.78 11.77
C LYS A 19 -9.74 3.76 12.30
N SER A 20 -9.44 2.75 13.11
CA SER A 20 -8.21 2.74 13.87
C SER A 20 -7.06 2.70 12.87
N LYS A 21 -5.94 3.37 13.19
CA LYS A 21 -4.76 3.37 12.33
C LYS A 21 -4.37 1.93 11.93
N SER A 22 -4.58 0.97 12.83
CA SER A 22 -4.40 -0.47 12.62
C SER A 22 -5.30 -1.09 11.54
N GLU A 23 -6.57 -0.71 11.44
CA GLU A 23 -7.48 -1.23 10.40
C GLU A 23 -7.09 -0.71 9.01
N PHE A 24 -6.60 0.53 8.93
CA PHE A 24 -6.11 1.09 7.67
C PHE A 24 -4.83 0.38 7.20
N PHE A 25 -3.89 0.11 8.13
CA PHE A 25 -2.71 -0.69 7.83
C PHE A 25 -3.04 -2.13 7.41
N GLY A 26 -4.04 -2.76 8.04
CA GLY A 26 -4.53 -4.08 7.63
C GLY A 26 -5.06 -4.06 6.19
N MET A 27 -5.91 -3.09 5.87
CA MET A 27 -6.49 -2.93 4.53
C MET A 27 -5.42 -2.67 3.44
N LEU A 28 -4.39 -1.88 3.78
CA LEU A 28 -3.25 -1.65 2.87
C LEU A 28 -2.41 -2.92 2.67
N ARG A 29 -2.16 -3.68 3.75
CA ARG A 29 -1.39 -4.91 3.68
C ARG A 29 -2.10 -5.94 2.79
N ASP A 30 -3.40 -6.09 2.94
CA ASP A 30 -4.20 -7.04 2.15
C ASP A 30 -4.15 -6.64 0.67
N LEU A 31 -4.33 -5.34 0.36
CA LEU A 31 -4.25 -4.83 -1.00
C LEU A 31 -2.86 -5.07 -1.62
N VAL A 32 -1.79 -4.79 -0.88
CA VAL A 32 -0.42 -5.03 -1.36
C VAL A 32 -0.17 -6.52 -1.57
N SER A 33 -0.68 -7.39 -0.68
CA SER A 33 -0.56 -8.84 -0.80
C SER A 33 -1.27 -9.36 -2.07
N ASP A 34 -2.50 -8.90 -2.32
CA ASP A 34 -3.27 -9.29 -3.50
C ASP A 34 -2.57 -8.86 -4.79
N LYS A 35 -2.04 -7.64 -4.82
CA LYS A 35 -1.31 -7.13 -5.99
C LYS A 35 0.02 -7.85 -6.18
N TYR A 36 0.73 -8.14 -5.10
CA TYR A 36 1.97 -8.91 -5.16
C TYR A 36 1.72 -10.31 -5.73
N HIS A 37 0.66 -11.00 -5.30
CA HIS A 37 0.28 -12.30 -5.85
C HIS A 37 -0.09 -12.18 -7.34
N ALA A 38 -0.95 -11.24 -7.71
CA ALA A 38 -1.38 -11.07 -9.09
C ALA A 38 -0.20 -10.81 -10.04
N VAL A 39 0.79 -10.03 -9.60
CA VAL A 39 2.00 -9.75 -10.36
C VAL A 39 2.88 -11.01 -10.47
N ASN A 40 3.09 -11.74 -9.38
CA ASN A 40 3.88 -12.98 -9.42
C ASN A 40 3.27 -14.03 -10.34
N GLU A 41 1.95 -14.16 -10.32
CA GLU A 41 1.20 -15.06 -11.20
C GLU A 41 1.32 -14.61 -12.67
N TRP A 42 1.17 -13.32 -12.93
CA TRP A 42 1.30 -12.77 -14.29
C TRP A 42 2.68 -12.99 -14.91
N PHE A 43 3.74 -12.87 -14.10
CA PHE A 43 5.11 -13.15 -14.51
C PHE A 43 5.49 -14.63 -14.45
N GLY A 44 4.61 -15.51 -13.93
CA GLY A 44 4.88 -16.94 -13.78
C GLY A 44 5.96 -17.28 -12.75
N ILE A 45 6.30 -16.35 -11.85
CA ILE A 45 7.34 -16.51 -10.81
C ILE A 45 6.77 -16.97 -9.46
N ASP A 46 5.51 -17.40 -9.45
CA ASP A 46 4.83 -17.85 -8.23
C ASP A 46 5.35 -19.22 -7.72
N GLY A 47 6.06 -19.98 -8.56
CA GLY A 47 6.51 -21.35 -8.23
C GLY A 47 7.48 -21.45 -7.05
N ALA A 48 8.54 -20.65 -7.02
CA ALA A 48 9.57 -20.73 -5.97
C ALA A 48 9.94 -19.34 -5.44
N THR A 49 10.13 -19.24 -4.12
CA THR A 49 10.62 -18.00 -3.47
C THR A 49 11.98 -17.58 -4.03
N SER A 50 12.84 -18.54 -4.40
CA SER A 50 14.13 -18.27 -5.05
C SER A 50 13.96 -17.45 -6.32
N ASP A 51 13.01 -17.84 -7.18
CA ASP A 51 12.79 -17.18 -8.47
C ASP A 51 12.26 -15.75 -8.27
N ARG A 52 11.40 -15.55 -7.28
CA ARG A 52 10.94 -14.21 -6.87
C ARG A 52 12.09 -13.34 -6.39
N VAL A 53 12.98 -13.88 -5.56
CA VAL A 53 14.16 -13.15 -5.05
C VAL A 53 15.10 -12.79 -6.20
N TRP A 54 15.34 -13.69 -7.15
CA TRP A 54 16.15 -13.39 -8.33
C TRP A 54 15.51 -12.36 -9.25
N PHE A 55 14.21 -12.49 -9.53
CA PHE A 55 13.48 -11.56 -10.39
C PHE A 55 13.45 -10.14 -9.81
N TYR A 56 12.95 -9.99 -8.58
CA TYR A 56 12.90 -8.68 -7.95
C TYR A 56 14.28 -8.16 -7.56
N GLY A 57 15.22 -9.04 -7.20
CA GLY A 57 16.60 -8.68 -6.89
C GLY A 57 17.32 -8.08 -8.09
N THR A 58 17.17 -8.67 -9.28
CA THR A 58 17.80 -8.14 -10.51
C THR A 58 17.20 -6.81 -10.94
N ILE A 59 15.87 -6.67 -10.93
CA ILE A 59 15.20 -5.39 -11.25
C ILE A 59 15.59 -4.31 -10.23
N SER A 60 15.56 -4.64 -8.94
CA SER A 60 15.94 -3.71 -7.87
C SER A 60 17.41 -3.30 -7.99
N LEU A 61 18.31 -4.24 -8.28
CA LEU A 61 19.73 -3.95 -8.49
C LEU A 61 19.94 -3.02 -9.69
N ALA A 62 19.23 -3.25 -10.81
CA ALA A 62 19.34 -2.38 -11.98
C ALA A 62 18.92 -0.94 -11.67
N ILE A 63 17.79 -0.76 -10.98
CA ILE A 63 17.31 0.57 -10.54
C ILE A 63 18.29 1.20 -9.55
N PHE A 64 18.79 0.40 -8.60
CA PHE A 64 19.76 0.84 -7.61
C PHE A 64 21.04 1.33 -8.28
N LEU A 65 21.59 0.58 -9.24
CA LEU A 65 22.79 0.98 -9.97
C LEU A 65 22.57 2.29 -10.73
N LEU A 66 21.46 2.43 -11.46
CA LEU A 66 21.11 3.69 -12.14
C LEU A 66 21.05 4.86 -11.17
N THR A 67 20.35 4.68 -10.04
CA THR A 67 20.19 5.71 -9.02
C THR A 67 21.54 6.03 -8.36
N PHE A 68 22.33 5.01 -8.04
CA PHE A 68 23.64 5.15 -7.43
C PHE A 68 24.61 5.88 -8.35
N THR A 69 24.67 5.51 -9.63
CA THR A 69 25.47 6.22 -10.63
C THR A 69 25.04 7.67 -10.74
N TYR A 70 23.74 7.96 -10.76
CA TYR A 70 23.22 9.33 -10.77
C TYR A 70 23.67 10.12 -9.53
N LEU A 71 23.52 9.55 -8.34
CA LEU A 71 23.92 10.19 -7.08
C LEU A 71 25.43 10.42 -7.02
N VAL A 72 26.24 9.42 -7.37
CA VAL A 72 27.70 9.54 -7.42
C VAL A 72 28.13 10.58 -8.44
N SER A 73 27.47 10.62 -9.61
CA SER A 73 27.73 11.64 -10.62
C SER A 73 27.43 13.04 -10.11
N GLY A 74 26.30 13.24 -9.42
CA GLY A 74 25.97 14.50 -8.77
C GLY A 74 26.98 14.91 -7.70
N LEU A 75 27.42 13.97 -6.86
CA LEU A 75 28.41 14.24 -5.81
C LEU A 75 29.82 14.51 -6.35
N ALA A 76 30.25 13.76 -7.38
CA ALA A 76 31.61 13.84 -7.92
C ALA A 76 31.80 14.97 -8.93
N PHE A 77 30.77 15.26 -9.73
CA PHE A 77 30.85 16.22 -10.83
C PHE A 77 29.97 17.47 -10.65
N GLY A 78 29.16 17.53 -9.58
CA GLY A 78 28.46 18.75 -9.16
C GLY A 78 27.31 19.18 -10.07
N PHE A 79 26.54 18.23 -10.60
CA PHE A 79 25.30 18.51 -11.35
C PHE A 79 24.25 19.23 -10.49
#